data_AF-A0A661GQC5-F1
#
_entry.id   AF-A0A661GQC5-F1
#
_cell.length_a   1.000
_cell.length_b   1.000
_cell.length_c   1.000
_cell.angle_alpha   90.00
_cell.angle_beta   90.00
_cell.angle_gamma   90.00
#
_symmetry.space_group_name_H-M   'P 1'
#
loop_
_entity.id
_entity.type
_entity.pdbx_description
1 polymer ?
#
loop_
_entity_poly.entity_id
_entity_poly.type
_entity_poly.pdbx_seq_one_letter_code
_entity_poly.pdbx_strand_id
1 'polypeptide(L)' 'MAQLHCYVPDNIADKFQHKAKQANLSTSKYLALLIKQEITEEWPDNYFDLFGSWEGEPLERPGQGNFENRPELK' A
#
# COMPACT_ATOMS: atom_id res chain seq x y z
N MET A 1 1.17 -21.11 -16.44
CA MET A 1 1.46 -20.48 -15.13
C MET A 1 2.43 -21.40 -14.38
N ALA A 2 3.42 -20.84 -13.68
CA ALA A 2 4.28 -21.62 -12.80
C ALA A 2 3.53 -21.93 -11.49
N GLN A 3 3.72 -23.14 -10.94
CA GLN A 3 3.11 -23.56 -9.69
C GLN A 3 4.15 -23.44 -8.56
N LEU A 4 3.78 -22.77 -7.47
CA LEU A 4 4.64 -22.57 -6.30
C LEU A 4 4.06 -23.34 -5.11
N HIS A 5 4.93 -24.04 -4.38
CA HIS A 5 4.62 -24.67 -3.11
C HIS A 5 5.45 -24.02 -2.02
N CYS A 6 4.81 -23.61 -0.93
CA CYS A 6 5.46 -22.95 0.19
C CYS A 6 5.05 -23.65 1.49
N TYR A 7 6.02 -23.92 2.35
CA TYR A 7 5.80 -24.49 3.66
C TYR A 7 6.02 -23.41 4.71
N VAL A 8 4.99 -23.17 5.52
CA VAL A 8 5.03 -22.23 6.63
C VAL A 8 4.40 -22.89 7.86
N PRO A 9 4.76 -22.45 9.09
CA PRO A 9 4.09 -22.92 10.29
C PRO A 9 2.58 -22.62 10.26
N ASP A 10 1.78 -23.48 10.90
CA ASP A 10 0.30 -23.38 10.87
C ASP A 10 -0.21 -22.01 11.33
N ASN A 11 0.39 -21.45 12.38
CA ASN A 11 0.01 -20.13 12.88
C ASN A 11 0.22 -18.99 11.86
N ILE A 12 1.15 -19.15 10.91
CA ILE A 12 1.38 -18.21 9.82
C ILE A 12 0.37 -18.47 8.70
N ALA A 13 0.12 -19.74 8.38
CA ALA A 13 -0.89 -20.13 7.39
C ALA A 13 -2.28 -19.60 7.76
N ASP A 14 -2.67 -19.71 9.03
CA ASP A 14 -3.95 -19.22 9.53
C ASP A 14 -4.05 -17.69 9.40
N LYS A 15 -3.03 -16.96 9.85
CA LYS A 15 -2.97 -15.50 9.70
C LYS A 15 -3.04 -15.07 8.24
N PHE A 16 -2.38 -15.81 7.36
CA PHE A 16 -2.40 -15.55 5.92
C PHE A 16 -3.80 -15.77 5.33
N GLN A 17 -4.48 -16.86 5.70
CA GLN A 17 -5.87 -17.12 5.29
C GLN A 17 -6.82 -16.01 5.75
N HIS A 18 -6.67 -15.53 6.99
CA HIS A 18 -7.46 -14.41 7.50
C HIS A 18 -7.25 -13.13 6.70
N LYS A 19 -6.00 -12.78 6.36
CA LYS A 19 -5.70 -11.62 5.52
C LYS A 19 -6.28 -11.76 4.11
N ALA A 20 -6.15 -12.94 3.49
CA ALA A 20 -6.74 -13.21 2.18
C ALA A 20 -8.27 -13.02 2.20
N LYS A 21 -8.94 -13.51 3.26
CA LYS A 21 -10.39 -13.33 3.45
C LYS A 21 -10.79 -11.86 3.64
N GLN A 22 -10.01 -11.08 4.40
CA GLN A 22 -10.26 -9.64 4.55
C GLN A 22 -10.13 -8.89 3.22
N ALA A 23 -9.25 -9.35 2.34
CA ALA A 23 -9.10 -8.83 0.98
C ALA A 23 -10.15 -9.38 -0.02
N ASN A 24 -11.08 -10.25 0.40
CA ASN A 24 -12.01 -10.98 -0.47
C ASN A 24 -11.31 -11.77 -1.60
N LEU A 25 -10.13 -12.35 -1.32
CA LEU A 25 -9.35 -13.14 -2.26
C LEU A 25 -9.15 -14.57 -1.77
N SER A 26 -8.95 -15.52 -2.71
CA SER A 26 -8.44 -16.84 -2.36
C SER A 26 -6.99 -16.73 -1.89
N THR A 27 -6.53 -17.70 -1.09
CA THR A 27 -5.13 -17.75 -0.62
C THR A 27 -4.12 -17.71 -1.77
N SER A 28 -4.39 -18.45 -2.86
CA SER A 28 -3.54 -18.45 -4.06
C SER A 28 -3.49 -17.10 -4.77
N LYS A 29 -4.64 -16.44 -4.94
CA LYS A 29 -4.72 -15.09 -5.54
C LYS A 29 -4.05 -14.05 -4.66
N TYR A 30 -4.24 -14.15 -3.35
CA TYR A 30 -3.61 -13.26 -2.40
C TYR A 30 -2.08 -13.42 -2.40
N LEU A 31 -1.57 -14.65 -2.48
CA LEU A 31 -0.13 -14.90 -2.61
C LEU A 31 0.42 -14.30 -3.91
N ALA A 32 -0.25 -14.53 -5.04
CA ALA A 32 0.14 -13.96 -6.32
C ALA A 32 0.15 -12.42 -6.30
N LEU A 33 -0.82 -11.80 -5.63
CA LEU A 33 -0.89 -10.35 -5.44
C LEU A 33 0.32 -9.84 -4.65
N LEU A 34 0.65 -10.46 -3.51
CA LEU A 34 1.79 -10.06 -2.70
C LEU A 34 3.11 -10.22 -3.47
N ILE A 35 3.29 -11.33 -4.19
CA ILE A 35 4.48 -11.54 -5.03
C ILE A 35 4.58 -10.46 -6.11
N LYS A 36 3.46 -10.09 -6.76
CA LYS A 36 3.45 -8.98 -7.73
C LYS A 36 3.87 -7.67 -7.05
N GLN A 37 3.28 -7.33 -5.92
CA GLN A 37 3.58 -6.10 -5.19
C GLN A 37 5.04 -6.02 -4.72
N GLU A 38 5.63 -7.14 -4.32
CA GLU A 38 7.01 -7.19 -3.83
C GLU A 38 8.04 -7.10 -4.96
N ILE A 39 7.76 -7.71 -6.11
CA ILE A 39 8.72 -7.79 -7.24
C ILE A 39 8.56 -6.60 -8.19
N THR A 40 7.38 -5.99 -8.28
CA THR A 40 7.15 -4.84 -9.14
C THR A 40 7.70 -3.58 -8.46
N GLU A 41 8.84 -3.09 -8.96
CA GLU A 41 9.39 -1.76 -8.61
C GLU A 41 8.69 -0.62 -9.38
N GLU A 42 7.77 -0.97 -10.29
CA GLU A 42 7.04 -0.02 -11.12
C GLU A 42 5.81 0.53 -10.40
N TRP A 43 5.48 1.79 -10.68
CA TRP A 43 4.25 2.41 -10.20
C TRP A 43 3.02 1.62 -10.67
N PRO A 44 1.91 1.61 -9.90
CA PRO A 44 0.68 0.97 -10.34
C PRO A 44 0.25 1.48 -11.72
N ASP A 45 -0.41 0.62 -12.49
CA ASP A 45 -1.00 0.99 -13.77
C ASP A 45 -1.85 2.26 -13.59
N ASN A 46 -1.68 3.23 -14.48
CA ASN A 46 -2.34 4.53 -14.49
C ASN A 46 -2.02 5.47 -13.32
N TYR A 47 -0.99 5.19 -12.51
CA TYR A 47 -0.57 6.10 -11.43
C TYR A 47 -0.29 7.53 -11.94
N PHE A 48 0.44 7.65 -13.05
CA PHE A 48 0.77 8.95 -13.65
C PHE A 48 -0.42 9.61 -14.36
N ASP A 49 -1.41 8.82 -14.82
CA ASP A 49 -2.63 9.36 -15.40
C ASP A 49 -3.54 9.97 -14.33
N LEU A 50 -3.49 9.45 -13.11
CA LEU A 50 -4.18 9.98 -11.93
C LEU A 50 -3.39 11.10 -11.24
N PHE A 51 -2.07 11.11 -11.41
CA PHE A 51 -1.20 12.11 -10.80
C PHE A 51 -1.45 13.49 -11.43
N GLY A 52 -2.06 14.40 -10.66
CA GLY A 52 -2.41 15.72 -11.14
C GLY A 52 -3.73 15.78 -11.90
N SER A 53 -4.50 14.69 -11.98
CA SER A 53 -5.85 14.66 -12.56
C SER A 53 -6.92 15.25 -11.63
N TRP A 54 -6.54 16.17 -10.75
CA TRP A 54 -7.48 16.82 -9.85
C TRP A 54 -8.29 17.86 -10.65
N GLU A 55 -9.59 17.59 -10.82
CA GLU A 55 -10.51 18.46 -11.56
C GLU A 55 -11.30 19.42 -10.65
N GLY A 56 -11.07 19.38 -9.33
CA GLY A 56 -11.76 20.22 -8.35
C GLY A 56 -11.14 21.61 -8.20
N GLU A 57 -11.56 22.32 -7.14
CA GLU A 57 -11.02 23.64 -6.80
C GLU A 57 -9.50 23.60 -6.57
N PRO A 58 -8.77 24.68 -6.88
CA PRO A 58 -7.34 24.76 -6.60
C PRO A 58 -7.03 24.35 -5.15
N LEU A 59 -6.02 23.50 -4.98
CA LEU A 59 -5.55 23.11 -3.66
C LEU A 59 -4.94 24.33 -2.96
N GLU A 60 -5.71 24.95 -2.07
CA GLU A 60 -5.21 26.02 -1.22
C GLU A 60 -4.45 25.42 -0.03
N ARG A 61 -3.19 25.81 0.10
CA ARG A 61 -2.42 25.47 1.29
C ARG A 61 -3.09 26.15 2.49
N PRO A 62 -3.53 25.41 3.53
CA PRO A 62 -4.08 26.04 4.72
C PRO A 62 -3.01 26.93 5.37
N GLY A 63 -3.48 28.00 6.03
CA GLY A 63 -2.60 28.88 6.79
C GLY A 63 -1.73 28.07 7.75
N GLN A 64 -0.47 28.46 7.87
CA GLN A 64 0.55 27.77 8.66
C GLN A 64 0.13 27.58 10.14
N GLY A 65 -0.83 28.36 10.63
CA GLY A 65 -1.35 28.26 12.00
C GLY A 65 -0.31 28.73 13.02
N ASN A 66 -0.65 28.61 14.30
CA ASN A 66 0.25 28.98 15.39
C ASN A 66 1.09 27.77 15.80
N PHE A 67 2.36 27.75 15.41
CA PHE A 67 3.32 26.77 15.88
C PHE A 67 4.03 27.22 17.16
N GLU A 68 4.61 26.26 17.88
CA GLU A 68 5.46 26.55 19.03
C GLU A 68 6.71 27.34 18.61
N ASN A 69 7.02 28.42 19.33
CA ASN A 69 8.29 29.14 19.15
C ASN A 69 9.36 28.46 20.00
N ARG A 70 10.32 27.80 19.34
CA ARG A 70 11.47 27.21 20.03
C ARG A 70 12.57 28.28 20.22
N PRO A 71 13.18 28.38 21.41
CA PRO A 71 14.31 29.27 21.62
C PRO A 71 15.51 28.84 20.76
N GLU A 72 16.28 29.81 20.29
CA GLU A 72 17.53 29.55 19.58
C GLU A 72 18.50 28.80 20.49
N LEU A 73 19.15 27.76 19.94
CA LEU A 73 20.22 27.04 20.64
C LEU A 73 21.41 27.99 20.76
N LYS A 74 21.83 28.27 22.00
CA LYS A 74 23.06 29.03 22.30
C LYS A 74 24.30 28.17 22.10
#